data_AF-A0AB36K0Y3-F1
#
_entry.id   AF-A0AB36K0Y3-F1
#
_cell.length_a   1.000
_cell.length_b   1.000
_cell.length_c   1.000
_cell.angle_alpha   90.00
_cell.angle_beta   90.00
_cell.angle_gamma   90.00
#
_symmetry.space_group_name_H-M   'P 1'
#
loop_
_entity.id
_entity.type
_entity.pdbx_description
1 polymer ?
#
loop_
_entity_poly.entity_id
_entity_poly.type
_entity_poly.pdbx_seq_one_letter_code
_entity_poly.pdbx_strand_id
1 'polypeptide(L)'
;MYLGAESVLAERKKMLAQYDIAKLQMADDPVKVEHGKLAESLFREYCEVFLPKKYGICKGYIVTREPDSGGSIEEWDVIVYDALEAPVLFVRDVEGDRKRGIPIEYVKAVIEVKATLSQNNAAKVNKKLSKLKNFLNSSEKEKGCSLSRDFFAAAVFFETKTSSSQDYKKCLSEINNLAYTLGDYYEFSLILRSQHDAEASGVIHRACTSPKDAIKYFASSCEFSEAIEDDPLYWYVMSSGFSERVFPYVMMEFIDRLNEGWKPEDMMSNKHRGYGSSVSSDPPKRLWP
;
A
#
# COMPACT_ATOMS: atom_id res chain seq x y z
N MET A 1 -20.48 -5.65 -7.14
CA MET A 1 -19.28 -6.41 -7.52
C MET A 1 -18.75 -5.76 -8.79
N TYR A 2 -17.50 -5.31 -8.81
CA TYR A 2 -16.93 -4.66 -9.99
C TYR A 2 -16.80 -5.67 -11.14
N LEU A 3 -17.15 -5.27 -12.36
CA LEU A 3 -16.84 -6.04 -13.55
C LEU A 3 -15.31 -6.18 -13.63
N GLY A 4 -14.79 -7.41 -13.76
CA GLY A 4 -13.35 -7.68 -13.77
C GLY A 4 -12.71 -7.99 -12.41
N ALA A 5 -13.47 -7.94 -11.29
CA ALA A 5 -12.94 -8.31 -9.97
C ALA A 5 -12.32 -9.72 -9.95
N GLU A 6 -12.90 -10.68 -10.68
CA GLU A 6 -12.36 -12.04 -10.82
C GLU A 6 -10.99 -12.06 -11.50
N SER A 7 -10.76 -11.21 -12.51
CA SER A 7 -9.46 -11.10 -13.17
C SER A 7 -8.41 -10.52 -12.21
N VAL A 8 -8.80 -9.52 -11.40
CA VAL A 8 -7.92 -8.96 -10.36
C VAL A 8 -7.54 -10.01 -9.33
N LEU A 9 -8.51 -10.82 -8.88
CA LEU A 9 -8.26 -11.92 -7.96
C LEU A 9 -7.39 -13.01 -8.59
N ALA A 10 -7.59 -13.34 -9.86
CA ALA A 10 -6.79 -14.33 -10.57
C ALA A 10 -5.32 -13.92 -10.67
N GLU A 11 -5.03 -12.65 -10.98
CA GLU A 11 -3.65 -12.15 -11.01
C GLU A 11 -3.00 -12.12 -9.62
N ARG A 12 -3.77 -11.78 -8.56
CA ARG A 12 -3.28 -11.95 -7.17
C ARG A 12 -2.92 -13.40 -6.87
N LYS A 13 -3.79 -14.35 -7.24
CA LYS A 13 -3.54 -15.78 -7.02
C LYS A 13 -2.27 -16.24 -7.71
N LYS A 14 -2.04 -15.82 -8.95
CA LYS A 14 -0.80 -16.11 -9.69
C LYS A 14 0.42 -15.56 -8.96
N MET A 15 0.38 -14.30 -8.54
CA MET A 15 1.47 -13.65 -7.79
C MET A 15 1.78 -14.40 -6.48
N LEU A 16 0.76 -14.77 -5.70
CA LEU A 16 0.93 -15.52 -4.45
C LEU A 16 1.45 -16.94 -4.69
N ALA A 17 0.98 -17.62 -5.75
CA ALA A 17 1.48 -18.94 -6.11
C ALA A 17 2.97 -18.91 -6.52
N GLN A 18 3.39 -17.90 -7.30
CA GLN A 18 4.80 -17.70 -7.64
C GLN A 18 5.65 -17.43 -6.40
N TYR A 19 5.14 -16.61 -5.48
CA TYR A 19 5.79 -16.35 -4.20
C TYR A 19 5.98 -17.63 -3.37
N ASP A 20 4.95 -18.49 -3.29
CA ASP A 20 5.03 -19.76 -2.56
C ASP A 20 5.98 -20.76 -3.22
N ILE A 21 5.96 -20.90 -4.54
CA ILE A 21 6.88 -21.78 -5.28
C ILE A 21 8.33 -21.37 -4.99
N ALA A 22 8.63 -20.08 -5.08
CA ALA A 22 9.98 -19.60 -4.85
C ALA A 22 10.40 -19.71 -3.38
N LYS A 23 9.49 -19.50 -2.41
CA LYS A 23 9.78 -19.80 -1.01
C LYS A 23 10.16 -21.26 -0.78
N LEU A 24 9.51 -22.20 -1.48
CA LEU A 24 9.85 -23.62 -1.42
C LEU A 24 11.22 -23.90 -2.04
N GLN A 25 11.51 -23.32 -3.22
CA GLN A 25 12.80 -23.47 -3.88
C GLN A 25 13.97 -22.91 -3.06
N MET A 26 13.71 -21.86 -2.29
CA MET A 26 14.67 -21.22 -1.41
C MET A 26 14.68 -21.76 0.02
N ALA A 27 13.84 -22.77 0.35
CA ALA A 27 13.71 -23.25 1.73
C ALA A 27 15.01 -23.84 2.28
N ASP A 28 15.84 -24.39 1.40
CA ASP A 28 17.16 -24.96 1.71
C ASP A 28 18.30 -23.95 1.52
N ASP A 29 18.00 -22.71 1.07
CA ASP A 29 18.99 -21.66 0.89
C ASP A 29 19.22 -20.91 2.24
N PRO A 30 20.47 -20.81 2.74
CA PRO A 30 20.76 -20.05 3.95
C PRO A 30 20.44 -18.55 3.85
N VAL A 31 20.24 -17.99 2.64
CA VAL A 31 20.10 -16.54 2.42
C VAL A 31 18.63 -16.12 2.35
N LYS A 32 18.05 -15.74 3.50
CA LYS A 32 16.67 -15.20 3.61
C LYS A 32 16.45 -13.84 2.90
N VAL A 33 17.51 -13.20 2.39
CA VAL A 33 17.45 -11.88 1.75
C VAL A 33 16.68 -11.93 0.43
N GLU A 34 16.71 -13.05 -0.30
CA GLU A 34 16.07 -13.10 -1.62
C GLU A 34 14.54 -13.23 -1.55
N HIS A 35 13.96 -13.68 -0.43
CA HIS A 35 12.50 -13.69 -0.25
C HIS A 35 11.92 -12.26 -0.30
N GLY A 36 12.64 -11.28 0.26
CA GLY A 36 12.27 -9.87 0.19
C GLY A 36 12.34 -9.34 -1.24
N LYS A 37 13.48 -9.56 -1.91
CA LYS A 37 13.70 -9.12 -3.30
C LYS A 37 12.67 -9.71 -4.26
N LEU A 38 12.30 -10.97 -4.07
CA LEU A 38 11.27 -11.64 -4.84
C LEU A 38 9.91 -10.99 -4.64
N ALA A 39 9.48 -10.79 -3.39
CA ALA A 39 8.19 -10.16 -3.10
C ALA A 39 8.09 -8.77 -3.75
N GLU A 40 9.17 -8.00 -3.70
CA GLU A 40 9.27 -6.71 -4.39
C GLU A 40 9.12 -6.86 -5.92
N SER A 41 9.79 -7.83 -6.55
CA SER A 41 9.70 -8.07 -8.00
C SER A 41 8.32 -8.50 -8.44
N LEU A 42 7.75 -9.50 -7.78
CA LEU A 42 6.42 -10.03 -8.09
C LEU A 42 5.34 -8.94 -7.98
N PHE A 43 5.44 -8.07 -6.97
CA PHE A 43 4.49 -6.97 -6.83
C PHE A 43 4.67 -5.91 -7.93
N ARG A 44 5.92 -5.59 -8.34
CA ARG A 44 6.15 -4.71 -9.49
C ARG A 44 5.57 -5.28 -10.78
N GLU A 45 5.82 -6.55 -11.07
CA GLU A 45 5.30 -7.26 -12.24
C GLU A 45 3.76 -7.24 -12.26
N TYR A 46 3.13 -7.49 -11.10
CA TYR A 46 1.68 -7.35 -10.95
C TYR A 46 1.20 -5.92 -11.28
N CYS A 47 1.86 -4.89 -10.73
CA CYS A 47 1.52 -3.50 -11.04
C CYS A 47 1.70 -3.15 -12.53
N GLU A 48 2.73 -3.67 -13.21
CA GLU A 48 2.96 -3.42 -14.64
C GLU A 48 1.86 -4.01 -15.54
N VAL A 49 1.30 -5.14 -15.14
CA VAL A 49 0.17 -5.79 -15.84
C VAL A 49 -1.12 -5.04 -15.56
N PHE A 50 -1.37 -4.67 -14.31
CA PHE A 50 -2.67 -4.17 -13.86
C PHE A 50 -2.87 -2.66 -14.05
N LEU A 51 -1.82 -1.85 -13.91
CA LEU A 51 -1.94 -0.40 -13.99
C LEU A 51 -2.00 0.11 -15.44
N PRO A 52 -2.67 1.25 -15.68
CA PRO A 52 -2.66 1.93 -16.97
C PRO A 52 -1.23 2.18 -17.47
N LYS A 53 -0.98 2.00 -18.78
CA LYS A 53 0.35 2.12 -19.39
C LYS A 53 0.97 3.52 -19.33
N LYS A 54 0.20 4.55 -18.98
CA LYS A 54 0.73 5.88 -18.66
C LYS A 54 1.56 5.89 -17.37
N TYR A 55 1.43 4.87 -16.53
CA TYR A 55 2.25 4.71 -15.33
C TYR A 55 3.40 3.75 -15.60
N GLY A 56 4.61 4.19 -15.26
CA GLY A 56 5.79 3.35 -15.20
C GLY A 56 5.98 2.82 -13.79
N ILE A 57 6.50 1.60 -13.69
CA ILE A 57 6.83 0.94 -12.43
C ILE A 57 8.32 0.61 -12.46
N CYS A 58 9.02 0.91 -11.37
CA CYS A 58 10.40 0.50 -11.24
C CYS A 58 10.82 0.39 -9.78
N LYS A 59 11.91 -0.33 -9.56
CA LYS A 59 12.75 -0.17 -8.38
C LYS A 59 13.76 0.93 -8.63
N GLY A 60 14.17 1.67 -7.61
CA GLY A 60 15.31 2.57 -7.75
C GLY A 60 15.21 3.81 -6.89
N TYR A 61 15.51 4.97 -7.47
CA TYR A 61 15.85 6.17 -6.75
C TYR A 61 14.97 7.33 -7.17
N ILE A 62 14.55 8.14 -6.20
CA ILE A 62 13.96 9.46 -6.45
C ILE A 62 15.09 10.46 -6.54
N VAL A 63 15.14 11.21 -7.63
CA VAL A 63 16.19 12.20 -7.90
C VAL A 63 15.63 13.60 -7.77
N THR A 64 16.23 14.42 -6.91
CA THR A 64 15.93 15.84 -6.75
C THR A 64 16.97 16.69 -7.47
N ARG A 65 16.67 17.98 -7.68
CA ARG A 65 17.64 18.93 -8.27
C ARG A 65 18.77 19.35 -7.33
N GLU A 66 18.60 19.18 -6.03
CA GLU A 66 19.60 19.61 -5.06
C GLU A 66 20.83 18.68 -5.07
N PRO A 67 22.04 19.22 -5.37
CA PRO A 67 23.26 18.44 -5.45
C PRO A 67 23.83 18.02 -4.08
N ASP A 68 23.32 18.57 -2.97
CA ASP A 68 23.93 18.44 -1.64
C ASP A 68 22.92 18.03 -0.56
N SER A 69 22.76 16.73 -0.36
CA SER A 69 22.37 16.22 0.97
C SER A 69 23.47 15.41 1.65
N GLY A 70 24.63 15.24 1.01
CA GLY A 70 25.78 14.49 1.56
C GLY A 70 25.49 13.03 1.94
N GLY A 71 24.27 12.53 1.67
CA GLY A 71 23.78 11.22 2.06
C GLY A 71 23.62 10.28 0.87
N SER A 72 23.62 8.98 1.13
CA SER A 72 23.30 7.97 0.12
C SER A 72 21.86 8.14 -0.39
N ILE A 73 21.67 8.12 -1.71
CA ILE A 73 20.34 8.15 -2.33
C ILE A 73 19.56 6.90 -1.90
N GLU A 74 18.33 7.10 -1.41
CA GLU A 74 17.48 6.02 -0.94
C GLU A 74 16.96 5.15 -2.09
N GLU A 75 17.04 3.83 -1.93
CA GLU A 75 16.45 2.85 -2.83
C GLU A 75 15.04 2.49 -2.40
N TRP A 76 14.08 2.66 -3.30
CA TRP A 76 12.67 2.36 -3.11
C TRP A 76 12.29 1.09 -3.85
N ASP A 77 11.48 0.26 -3.18
CA ASP A 77 11.07 -1.06 -3.68
C ASP A 77 10.20 -0.91 -4.93
N VAL A 78 9.27 0.05 -4.90
CA VAL A 78 8.37 0.37 -6.01
C VAL A 78 8.20 1.89 -6.09
N ILE A 79 8.50 2.43 -7.26
CA ILE A 79 8.19 3.80 -7.67
C ILE A 79 7.18 3.71 -8.81
N VAL A 80 6.02 4.33 -8.61
CA VAL A 80 5.04 4.58 -9.65
C VAL A 80 5.25 6.00 -10.16
N TYR A 81 5.42 6.16 -11.46
CA TYR A 81 5.71 7.46 -12.07
C TYR A 81 4.94 7.68 -13.37
N ASP A 82 4.83 8.93 -13.81
CA ASP A 82 4.24 9.27 -15.11
C ASP A 82 5.21 8.87 -16.24
N ALA A 83 4.95 7.73 -16.89
CA ALA A 83 5.84 7.20 -17.93
C ALA A 83 5.73 7.91 -19.28
N LEU A 84 4.71 8.74 -19.48
CA LEU A 84 4.57 9.52 -20.71
C LEU A 84 5.51 10.72 -20.70
N GLU A 85 5.67 11.35 -19.53
CA GLU A 85 6.39 12.61 -19.40
C GLU A 85 7.75 12.49 -18.70
N ALA A 86 7.97 11.44 -17.89
CA ALA A 86 9.20 11.33 -17.10
C ALA A 86 10.40 10.86 -17.93
N PRO A 87 11.52 11.61 -17.92
CA PRO A 87 12.80 11.05 -18.34
C PRO A 87 13.32 10.06 -17.29
N VAL A 88 13.87 8.94 -17.74
CA VAL A 88 14.70 8.07 -16.88
C VAL A 88 16.11 8.65 -16.87
N LEU A 89 16.54 9.24 -15.75
CA LEU A 89 17.80 9.97 -15.68
C LEU A 89 19.02 9.05 -15.75
N PHE A 90 18.91 7.87 -15.14
CA PHE A 90 19.92 6.83 -15.22
C PHE A 90 19.32 5.45 -14.97
N VAL A 91 20.04 4.42 -15.41
CA VAL A 91 19.74 3.01 -15.15
C VAL A 91 20.99 2.38 -14.54
N ARG A 92 20.84 1.72 -13.40
CA ARG A 92 21.87 0.86 -12.80
C ARG A 92 21.39 -0.57 -12.90
N ASP A 93 22.18 -1.43 -13.50
CA ASP A 93 21.85 -2.85 -13.63
C ASP A 93 23.02 -3.65 -13.07
N VAL A 94 22.80 -4.29 -11.93
CA VAL A 94 23.79 -5.12 -11.25
C VAL A 94 23.14 -6.46 -11.04
N GLU A 95 23.67 -7.49 -11.72
CA GLU A 95 23.19 -8.89 -11.61
C GLU A 95 21.68 -9.05 -11.90
N GLY A 96 21.13 -8.24 -12.81
CA GLY A 96 19.71 -8.28 -13.17
C GLY A 96 18.78 -7.49 -12.24
N ASP A 97 19.29 -6.89 -11.16
CA ASP A 97 18.54 -5.97 -10.29
C ASP A 97 18.56 -4.55 -10.88
N ARG A 98 17.72 -4.34 -11.91
CA ARG A 98 17.65 -3.07 -12.64
C ARG A 98 16.95 -1.97 -11.83
N LYS A 99 17.70 -0.92 -11.51
CA LYS A 99 17.27 0.26 -10.74
C LYS A 99 17.27 1.51 -11.62
N ARG A 100 16.26 2.36 -11.47
CA ARG A 100 16.10 3.58 -12.27
C ARG A 100 16.11 4.83 -11.39
N GLY A 101 16.72 5.90 -11.88
CA GLY A 101 16.61 7.24 -11.29
C GLY A 101 15.45 7.99 -11.93
N ILE A 102 14.41 8.29 -11.15
CA ILE A 102 13.21 9.01 -11.60
C ILE A 102 13.20 10.40 -10.95
N PRO A 103 13.03 11.50 -11.72
CA PRO A 103 12.92 12.83 -11.15
C PRO A 103 11.66 12.96 -10.27
N ILE A 104 11.81 13.65 -9.15
CA ILE A 104 10.80 13.72 -8.09
C ILE A 104 9.44 14.26 -8.57
N GLU A 105 9.43 15.17 -9.54
CA GLU A 105 8.21 15.80 -10.04
C GLU A 105 7.28 14.83 -10.78
N TYR A 106 7.82 13.71 -11.26
CA TYR A 106 7.06 12.70 -11.99
C TYR A 106 6.64 11.50 -11.13
N VAL A 107 7.09 11.44 -9.88
CA VAL A 107 6.75 10.36 -8.96
C VAL A 107 5.30 10.55 -8.48
N LYS A 108 4.48 9.52 -8.69
CA LYS A 108 3.07 9.46 -8.31
C LYS A 108 2.83 8.65 -7.05
N ALA A 109 3.59 7.58 -6.85
CA ALA A 109 3.54 6.83 -5.60
C ALA A 109 4.86 6.14 -5.27
N VAL A 110 5.08 5.91 -3.98
CA VAL A 110 6.13 5.01 -3.47
C VAL A 110 5.47 3.92 -2.64
N ILE A 111 5.84 2.68 -2.92
CA ILE A 111 5.30 1.52 -2.20
C ILE A 111 6.46 0.72 -1.62
N GLU A 112 6.43 0.53 -0.31
CA GLU A 112 7.37 -0.34 0.39
C GLU A 112 6.79 -1.76 0.48
N VAL A 113 7.55 -2.77 0.07
CA VAL A 113 7.08 -4.15 0.03
C VAL A 113 7.83 -4.98 1.07
N LYS A 114 7.09 -5.80 1.82
CA LYS A 114 7.65 -6.73 2.79
C LYS A 114 7.00 -8.09 2.64
N ALA A 115 7.80 -9.14 2.81
CA ALA A 115 7.32 -10.51 2.78
C ALA A 115 6.21 -10.76 3.83
N THR A 116 6.33 -10.15 5.02
CA THR A 116 5.44 -10.46 6.15
C THR A 116 5.12 -9.22 7.00
N LEU A 117 3.87 -9.05 7.41
CA LEU A 117 3.47 -8.11 8.46
C LEU A 117 3.92 -8.66 9.83
N SER A 118 4.88 -7.96 10.43
CA SER A 118 5.37 -8.17 11.79
C SER A 118 5.81 -6.81 12.33
N GLN A 119 5.95 -6.67 13.66
CA GLN A 119 6.35 -5.40 14.27
C GLN A 119 7.67 -4.89 13.69
N ASN A 120 8.66 -5.77 13.50
CA ASN A 120 9.96 -5.38 12.94
C ASN A 120 9.83 -4.88 11.49
N ASN A 121 9.04 -5.55 10.66
CA ASN A 121 8.84 -5.11 9.28
C ASN A 121 7.99 -3.84 9.19
N ALA A 122 6.98 -3.67 10.05
CA ALA A 122 6.20 -2.45 10.15
C ALA A 122 7.07 -1.26 10.60
N ALA A 123 7.95 -1.45 11.59
CA ALA A 123 8.92 -0.44 12.02
C ALA A 123 9.92 -0.07 10.90
N LYS A 124 10.37 -1.05 10.10
CA LYS A 124 11.22 -0.81 8.92
C LYS A 124 10.48 0.00 7.84
N VAL A 125 9.23 -0.36 7.55
CA VAL A 125 8.35 0.38 6.62
C VAL A 125 8.19 1.82 7.09
N ASN A 126 7.83 2.01 8.37
CA ASN A 126 7.69 3.32 9.00
C ASN A 126 8.98 4.13 8.85
N LYS A 127 10.13 3.58 9.28
CA LYS A 127 11.43 4.25 9.19
C LYS A 127 11.80 4.65 7.76
N LYS A 128 11.52 3.80 6.78
CA LYS A 128 11.90 4.04 5.38
C LYS A 128 10.98 5.04 4.70
N LEU A 129 9.66 4.83 4.74
CA LEU A 129 8.69 5.74 4.13
C LEU A 129 8.68 7.12 4.81
N SER A 130 8.95 7.22 6.12
CA SER A 130 9.07 8.51 6.82
C SER A 130 10.14 9.44 6.25
N LYS A 131 11.14 8.90 5.53
CA LYS A 131 12.15 9.71 4.82
C LYS A 131 11.53 10.60 3.73
N LEU A 132 10.37 10.21 3.20
CA LEU A 132 9.65 11.00 2.19
C LEU A 132 9.18 12.35 2.74
N LYS A 133 9.03 12.50 4.07
CA LYS A 133 8.63 13.76 4.72
C LYS A 133 9.49 14.95 4.29
N ASN A 134 10.77 14.71 4.00
CA ASN A 134 11.71 15.74 3.55
C ASN A 134 11.30 16.35 2.19
N PHE A 135 10.46 15.67 1.42
CA PHE A 135 10.02 16.09 0.09
C PHE A 135 8.56 16.60 0.04
N LEU A 136 7.83 16.56 1.16
CA LEU A 136 6.37 16.84 1.17
C LEU A 136 6.02 18.32 1.37
N ASN A 137 6.98 19.17 1.76
CA ASN A 137 6.72 20.56 2.18
C ASN A 137 7.83 21.56 1.81
N SER A 138 8.73 21.23 0.87
CA SER A 138 9.64 22.24 0.34
C SER A 138 8.81 23.32 -0.35
N SER A 139 8.85 24.55 0.18
CA SER A 139 8.02 25.66 -0.28
C SER A 139 8.02 25.72 -1.80
N GLU A 140 6.84 25.95 -2.42
CA GLU A 140 6.59 25.91 -3.87
C GLU A 140 7.57 26.72 -4.75
N LYS A 141 8.44 27.51 -4.14
CA LYS A 141 9.46 28.34 -4.78
C LYS A 141 10.61 27.51 -5.39
N GLU A 142 10.84 26.28 -4.95
CA GLU A 142 11.94 25.43 -5.48
C GLU A 142 11.38 24.29 -6.32
N LYS A 143 11.04 24.61 -7.58
CA LYS A 143 10.65 23.60 -8.57
C LYS A 143 11.71 22.50 -8.63
N GLY A 144 11.29 21.25 -8.42
CA GLY A 144 12.15 20.07 -8.54
C GLY A 144 12.80 19.55 -7.27
N CYS A 145 12.29 19.99 -6.11
CA CYS A 145 12.67 19.45 -4.81
C CYS A 145 11.50 18.80 -4.04
N SER A 146 10.26 18.95 -4.52
CA SER A 146 9.04 18.46 -3.85
C SER A 146 8.34 17.34 -4.61
N LEU A 147 7.72 16.43 -3.87
CA LEU A 147 6.70 15.53 -4.41
C LEU A 147 5.43 16.31 -4.78
N SER A 148 4.71 15.84 -5.79
CA SER A 148 3.44 16.47 -6.20
C SER A 148 2.37 16.36 -5.10
N ARG A 149 1.40 17.26 -5.07
CA ARG A 149 0.25 17.17 -4.12
C ARG A 149 -0.56 15.89 -4.28
N ASP A 150 -0.51 15.29 -5.47
CA ASP A 150 -1.21 14.06 -5.82
C ASP A 150 -0.41 12.80 -5.47
N PHE A 151 0.82 12.97 -4.95
CA PHE A 151 1.64 11.87 -4.49
C PHE A 151 0.99 11.12 -3.33
N PHE A 152 1.24 9.82 -3.22
CA PHE A 152 1.00 9.08 -1.99
C PHE A 152 2.01 7.94 -1.78
N ALA A 153 2.11 7.51 -0.53
CA ALA A 153 2.89 6.38 -0.09
C ALA A 153 1.96 5.26 0.37
N ALA A 154 2.38 4.03 0.15
CA ALA A 154 1.69 2.84 0.64
C ALA A 154 2.70 1.77 1.08
N ALA A 155 2.20 0.75 1.76
CA ALA A 155 2.98 -0.44 2.02
C ALA A 155 2.22 -1.70 1.64
N VAL A 156 2.95 -2.76 1.30
CA VAL A 156 2.38 -4.06 0.93
C VAL A 156 3.09 -5.15 1.70
N PHE A 157 2.30 -6.01 2.33
CA PHE A 157 2.75 -7.20 3.03
C PHE A 157 2.18 -8.44 2.34
N PHE A 158 3.03 -9.38 1.94
CA PHE A 158 2.55 -10.59 1.24
C PHE A 158 1.72 -11.50 2.15
N GLU A 159 2.09 -11.61 3.42
CA GLU A 159 1.34 -12.40 4.40
C GLU A 159 1.38 -11.71 5.77
N THR A 160 0.42 -12.02 6.65
CA THR A 160 0.54 -11.72 8.08
C THR A 160 1.17 -12.90 8.83
N LYS A 161 1.94 -12.61 9.89
CA LYS A 161 2.44 -13.62 10.86
C LYS A 161 2.42 -13.01 12.25
N THR A 162 1.23 -12.72 12.76
CA THR A 162 1.05 -12.20 14.11
C THR A 162 0.57 -13.31 15.02
N SER A 163 1.39 -13.65 16.03
CA SER A 163 1.12 -14.74 16.96
C SER A 163 -0.01 -14.42 17.96
N SER A 164 -0.38 -13.15 18.10
CA SER A 164 -1.39 -12.69 19.04
C SER A 164 -2.01 -11.35 18.62
N SER A 165 -3.17 -11.01 19.18
CA SER A 165 -3.77 -9.66 19.10
C SER A 165 -2.76 -8.58 19.46
N GLN A 166 -2.00 -8.81 20.53
CA GLN A 166 -1.04 -7.84 21.04
C GLN A 166 0.10 -7.59 20.04
N ASP A 167 0.54 -8.61 19.31
CA ASP A 167 1.56 -8.44 18.28
C ASP A 167 0.99 -7.72 17.05
N TYR A 168 -0.27 -7.96 16.71
CA TYR A 168 -0.97 -7.19 15.68
C TYR A 168 -1.11 -5.71 16.06
N LYS A 169 -1.48 -5.39 17.31
CA LYS A 169 -1.50 -4.02 17.84
C LYS A 169 -0.16 -3.31 17.69
N LYS A 170 0.93 -3.98 18.00
CA LYS A 170 2.28 -3.40 17.82
C LYS A 170 2.57 -3.08 16.36
N CYS A 171 2.12 -3.93 15.42
CA CYS A 171 2.23 -3.64 13.99
C CYS A 171 1.40 -2.40 13.61
N LEU A 172 0.16 -2.32 14.07
CA LEU A 172 -0.73 -1.17 13.83
C LEU A 172 -0.16 0.13 14.41
N SER A 173 0.47 0.09 15.59
CA SER A 173 1.12 1.27 16.20
C SER A 173 2.25 1.82 15.33
N GLU A 174 3.08 0.96 14.74
CA GLU A 174 4.13 1.39 13.79
C GLU A 174 3.55 2.02 12.52
N ILE A 175 2.46 1.46 12.00
CA ILE A 175 1.76 2.04 10.84
C ILE A 175 1.06 3.35 11.21
N ASN A 176 0.55 3.49 12.44
CA ASN A 176 -0.04 4.72 12.94
C ASN A 176 0.99 5.85 13.01
N ASN A 177 2.20 5.55 13.51
CA ASN A 177 3.31 6.50 13.54
C ASN A 177 3.69 6.97 12.11
N LEU A 178 3.68 6.06 11.14
CA LEU A 178 3.91 6.40 9.74
C LEU A 178 2.79 7.30 9.19
N ALA A 179 1.53 6.93 9.42
CA ALA A 179 0.37 7.69 8.97
C ALA A 179 0.36 9.10 9.57
N TYR A 180 0.76 9.26 10.84
CA TYR A 180 0.96 10.55 11.47
C TYR A 180 2.10 11.35 10.81
N THR A 181 3.21 10.69 10.49
CA THR A 181 4.40 11.33 9.92
C THR A 181 4.17 11.86 8.50
N LEU A 182 3.46 11.09 7.67
CA LEU A 182 3.18 11.44 6.27
C LEU A 182 1.81 12.11 6.08
N GLY A 183 0.92 12.08 7.07
CA GLY A 183 -0.39 12.72 7.01
C GLY A 183 -1.23 12.20 5.85
N ASP A 184 -1.74 13.12 5.02
CA ASP A 184 -2.59 12.81 3.86
C ASP A 184 -1.83 12.13 2.71
N TYR A 185 -0.49 12.08 2.78
CA TYR A 185 0.33 11.40 1.79
C TYR A 185 0.48 9.91 2.07
N TYR A 186 0.00 9.36 3.19
CA TYR A 186 -0.01 7.92 3.42
C TYR A 186 -1.42 7.35 3.22
N GLU A 187 -1.57 6.47 2.23
CA GLU A 187 -2.88 6.00 1.77
C GLU A 187 -3.31 4.71 2.49
N PHE A 188 -2.50 3.63 2.38
CA PHE A 188 -2.83 2.34 2.96
C PHE A 188 -1.63 1.41 3.18
N SER A 189 -1.84 0.40 4.01
CA SER A 189 -1.03 -0.81 4.11
C SER A 189 -1.86 -2.02 3.68
N LEU A 190 -1.54 -2.64 2.55
CA LEU A 190 -2.25 -3.80 2.02
C LEU A 190 -1.58 -5.09 2.50
N ILE A 191 -2.37 -6.05 2.96
CA ILE A 191 -1.93 -7.39 3.34
C ILE A 191 -2.55 -8.36 2.34
N LEU A 192 -1.72 -8.98 1.51
CA LEU A 192 -2.17 -9.82 0.40
C LEU A 192 -2.76 -11.15 0.86
N ARG A 193 -2.44 -11.63 2.06
CA ARG A 193 -2.91 -12.94 2.56
C ARG A 193 -3.00 -12.99 4.09
N SER A 194 -4.12 -13.47 4.64
CA SER A 194 -4.23 -13.82 6.06
C SER A 194 -3.41 -15.07 6.39
N GLN A 195 -2.95 -15.19 7.63
CA GLN A 195 -2.32 -16.43 8.12
C GLN A 195 -3.32 -17.58 8.30
N HIS A 196 -4.63 -17.27 8.36
CA HIS A 196 -5.71 -18.25 8.57
C HIS A 196 -6.56 -18.49 7.31
N ASP A 197 -6.56 -17.54 6.37
CA ASP A 197 -7.24 -17.67 5.09
C ASP A 197 -6.35 -17.16 3.95
N ALA A 198 -5.91 -18.09 3.09
CA ALA A 198 -5.03 -17.78 1.97
C ALA A 198 -5.69 -16.87 0.92
N GLU A 199 -7.01 -16.90 0.85
CA GLU A 199 -7.82 -16.18 -0.14
C GLU A 199 -8.23 -14.79 0.36
N ALA A 200 -8.18 -14.55 1.67
CA ALA A 200 -8.54 -13.27 2.25
C ALA A 200 -7.37 -12.27 2.29
N SER A 201 -7.65 -11.04 1.89
CA SER A 201 -6.74 -9.89 2.06
C SER A 201 -7.25 -8.96 3.13
N GLY A 202 -6.34 -8.22 3.76
CA GLY A 202 -6.65 -7.18 4.73
C GLY A 202 -6.05 -5.87 4.30
N VAL A 203 -6.61 -4.76 4.75
CA VAL A 203 -6.03 -3.43 4.52
C VAL A 203 -6.07 -2.62 5.80
N ILE A 204 -5.02 -1.84 5.99
CA ILE A 204 -4.85 -0.93 7.11
C ILE A 204 -4.88 0.48 6.53
N HIS A 205 -5.90 1.27 6.91
CA HIS A 205 -6.12 2.63 6.43
C HIS A 205 -6.05 3.64 7.57
N ARG A 206 -5.80 4.89 7.20
CA ARG A 206 -6.06 6.04 8.06
C ARG A 206 -7.55 6.39 7.98
N ALA A 207 -8.19 6.59 9.13
CA ALA A 207 -9.60 6.95 9.25
C ALA A 207 -9.78 8.23 10.07
N CYS A 208 -10.76 9.05 9.65
CA CYS A 208 -11.18 10.28 10.31
C CYS A 208 -12.54 10.11 11.01
N THR A 209 -12.75 9.00 11.72
CA THR A 209 -14.02 8.74 12.43
C THR A 209 -13.76 8.53 13.90
N SER A 210 -14.78 8.69 14.74
CA SER A 210 -14.63 8.30 16.15
C SER A 210 -14.32 6.80 16.23
N PRO A 211 -13.45 6.35 17.15
CA PRO A 211 -13.12 4.94 17.34
C PRO A 211 -14.35 4.08 17.61
N LYS A 212 -15.35 4.63 18.30
CA LYS A 212 -16.61 3.96 18.62
C LYS A 212 -17.46 3.68 17.38
N ASP A 213 -17.51 4.62 16.44
CA ASP A 213 -18.22 4.42 15.18
C ASP A 213 -17.48 3.39 14.32
N ALA A 214 -16.16 3.52 14.24
CA ALA A 214 -15.24 2.60 13.58
C ALA A 214 -15.41 1.14 14.03
N ILE A 215 -15.41 0.88 15.35
CA ILE A 215 -15.55 -0.47 15.92
C ILE A 215 -16.88 -1.12 15.50
N LYS A 216 -17.97 -0.34 15.44
CA LYS A 216 -19.30 -0.85 15.03
C LYS A 216 -19.33 -1.26 13.56
N TYR A 217 -18.56 -0.60 12.69
CA TYR A 217 -18.48 -0.94 11.26
C TYR A 217 -17.73 -2.25 11.00
N PHE A 218 -16.70 -2.57 11.79
CA PHE A 218 -15.78 -3.67 11.48
C PHE A 218 -15.86 -4.88 12.41
N ALA A 219 -16.71 -4.88 13.44
CA ALA A 219 -16.97 -6.05 14.28
C ALA A 219 -17.50 -7.30 13.52
N SER A 220 -17.70 -7.22 12.21
CA SER A 220 -18.12 -8.32 11.33
C SER A 220 -17.00 -8.89 10.45
N SER A 221 -15.81 -8.28 10.42
CA SER A 221 -14.69 -8.71 9.57
C SER A 221 -13.53 -9.28 10.39
N CYS A 222 -13.11 -10.47 10.00
CA CYS A 222 -12.30 -11.37 10.83
C CYS A 222 -10.89 -10.83 11.07
N GLU A 223 -10.48 -10.83 12.35
CA GLU A 223 -9.34 -11.54 12.97
C GLU A 223 -8.76 -10.68 14.11
N PHE A 224 -8.54 -9.38 13.85
CA PHE A 224 -8.33 -8.34 14.86
C PHE A 224 -8.75 -6.97 14.29
N SER A 225 -10.02 -6.61 14.39
CA SER A 225 -10.49 -5.25 14.08
C SER A 225 -10.30 -4.38 15.33
N GLU A 226 -9.22 -3.59 15.37
CA GLU A 226 -8.96 -2.68 16.48
C GLU A 226 -8.54 -1.30 15.98
N ALA A 227 -9.11 -0.27 16.60
CA ALA A 227 -8.64 1.10 16.50
C ALA A 227 -7.64 1.36 17.62
N ILE A 228 -6.52 2.00 17.31
CA ILE A 228 -5.56 2.48 18.33
C ILE A 228 -5.81 3.96 18.55
N GLU A 229 -6.30 4.31 19.74
CA GLU A 229 -6.48 5.70 20.16
C GLU A 229 -5.14 6.30 20.59
N ASP A 230 -4.70 7.41 19.98
CA ASP A 230 -3.46 8.07 20.41
C ASP A 230 -3.44 9.61 20.36
N ASP A 231 -4.54 10.29 20.01
CA ASP A 231 -4.60 11.77 20.06
C ASP A 231 -6.06 12.30 20.15
N PRO A 232 -6.36 13.35 20.94
CA PRO A 232 -7.64 14.09 20.84
C PRO A 232 -7.95 14.69 19.45
N LEU A 233 -6.98 14.77 18.54
CA LEU A 233 -7.17 15.12 17.12
C LEU A 233 -7.47 13.88 16.25
N TYR A 234 -8.71 13.35 16.35
CA TYR A 234 -9.53 12.57 15.38
C TYR A 234 -8.92 11.64 14.29
N TRP A 235 -7.65 11.23 14.34
CA TRP A 235 -7.02 10.36 13.34
C TRP A 235 -6.60 9.03 13.96
N TYR A 236 -7.10 7.93 13.38
CA TYR A 236 -6.79 6.58 13.83
C TYR A 236 -6.41 5.71 12.63
N VAL A 237 -5.50 4.77 12.84
CA VAL A 237 -5.29 3.68 11.89
C VAL A 237 -6.23 2.52 12.23
N MET A 238 -6.84 1.95 11.20
CA MET A 238 -7.82 0.87 11.31
C MET A 238 -7.52 -0.24 10.32
N SER A 239 -7.77 -1.48 10.74
CA SER A 239 -7.78 -2.64 9.84
C SER A 239 -9.20 -2.95 9.37
N SER A 240 -9.38 -3.21 8.07
CA SER A 240 -10.64 -3.64 7.46
C SER A 240 -11.12 -5.03 7.92
N GLY A 241 -10.29 -5.79 8.63
CA GLY A 241 -10.39 -7.24 8.71
C GLY A 241 -10.06 -7.91 7.37
N PHE A 242 -10.13 -9.24 7.33
CA PHE A 242 -9.74 -10.02 6.16
C PHE A 242 -10.95 -10.50 5.34
N SER A 243 -10.92 -10.28 4.02
CA SER A 243 -11.92 -10.79 3.07
C SER A 243 -11.35 -10.87 1.65
N GLU A 244 -11.85 -11.81 0.85
CA GLU A 244 -11.54 -11.90 -0.59
C GLU A 244 -11.92 -10.61 -1.36
N ARG A 245 -12.87 -9.82 -0.84
CA ARG A 245 -13.34 -8.59 -1.49
C ARG A 245 -12.40 -7.40 -1.30
N VAL A 246 -11.52 -7.45 -0.29
CA VAL A 246 -10.65 -6.32 0.05
C VAL A 246 -9.68 -6.03 -1.08
N PHE A 247 -9.05 -7.05 -1.65
CA PHE A 247 -8.00 -6.83 -2.64
C PHE A 247 -8.51 -6.14 -3.91
N PRO A 248 -9.57 -6.61 -4.58
CA PRO A 248 -10.08 -5.92 -5.76
C PRO A 248 -10.51 -4.48 -5.48
N TYR A 249 -11.05 -4.23 -4.29
CA TYR A 249 -11.47 -2.89 -3.87
C TYR A 249 -10.27 -1.94 -3.73
N VAL A 250 -9.26 -2.32 -2.95
CA VAL A 250 -8.05 -1.51 -2.74
C VAL A 250 -7.32 -1.25 -4.06
N MET A 251 -7.32 -2.23 -4.97
CA MET A 251 -6.70 -2.06 -6.28
C MET A 251 -7.42 -1.05 -7.17
N MET A 252 -8.75 -0.93 -7.07
CA MET A 252 -9.50 0.11 -7.77
C MET A 252 -9.26 1.48 -7.14
N GLU A 253 -9.30 1.58 -5.81
CA GLU A 253 -8.96 2.84 -5.12
C GLU A 253 -7.54 3.31 -5.45
N PHE A 254 -6.58 2.38 -5.57
CA PHE A 254 -5.22 2.68 -5.98
C PHE A 254 -5.16 3.28 -7.40
N ILE A 255 -5.92 2.74 -8.36
CA ILE A 255 -6.01 3.30 -9.72
C ILE A 255 -6.68 4.67 -9.70
N ASP A 256 -7.78 4.82 -8.98
CA ASP A 256 -8.52 6.08 -8.89
C ASP A 256 -7.63 7.16 -8.26
N ARG A 257 -6.90 6.83 -7.20
CA ARG A 257 -5.93 7.72 -6.54
C ARG A 257 -4.83 8.17 -7.50
N LEU A 258 -4.30 7.26 -8.31
CA LEU A 258 -3.30 7.60 -9.34
C LEU A 258 -3.85 8.51 -10.43
N ASN A 259 -5.13 8.34 -10.82
CA ASN A 259 -5.76 9.05 -11.93
C ASN A 259 -6.28 10.44 -11.56
N GLU A 260 -6.94 10.55 -10.42
CA GLU A 260 -7.72 11.74 -10.07
C GLU A 260 -6.91 12.78 -9.29
N GLY A 261 -5.75 12.40 -8.78
CA GLY A 261 -4.99 13.24 -7.86
C GLY A 261 -5.70 13.40 -6.51
N TRP A 262 -5.16 14.26 -5.65
CA TRP A 262 -5.77 14.54 -4.34
C TRP A 262 -6.86 15.60 -4.50
N LYS A 263 -8.11 15.25 -4.20
CA LYS A 263 -9.20 16.21 -4.11
C LYS A 263 -9.51 16.50 -2.64
N PRO A 264 -9.36 17.75 -2.15
CA PRO A 264 -9.69 18.10 -0.77
C PRO A 264 -11.13 17.76 -0.37
N GLU A 265 -12.03 17.70 -1.35
CA GLU A 265 -13.45 17.37 -1.21
C GLU A 265 -13.70 15.91 -0.77
N ASP A 266 -12.76 14.99 -1.05
CA ASP A 266 -12.85 13.58 -0.66
C ASP A 266 -12.73 13.37 0.86
N MET A 267 -12.05 14.28 1.58
CA MET A 267 -11.98 14.23 3.05
C MET A 267 -13.33 14.52 3.71
N MET A 268 -14.16 15.37 3.12
CA MET A 268 -15.48 15.70 3.68
C MET A 268 -16.56 14.70 3.26
N SER A 269 -16.39 13.99 2.14
CA SER A 269 -17.35 13.00 1.62
C SER A 269 -17.19 11.60 2.24
N ASN A 270 -16.12 11.35 2.99
CA ASN A 270 -15.87 10.08 3.69
C ASN A 270 -16.94 9.69 4.75
N LYS A 271 -17.95 10.52 4.97
CA LYS A 271 -19.20 10.12 5.65
C LYS A 271 -20.05 9.11 4.85
N HIS A 272 -19.77 8.88 3.57
CA HIS A 272 -20.57 8.02 2.69
C HIS A 272 -19.82 6.87 2.00
N ARG A 273 -18.50 6.70 2.21
CA ARG A 273 -17.78 5.47 1.84
C ARG A 273 -18.03 4.33 2.85
N GLY A 274 -19.26 4.24 3.36
CA GLY A 274 -19.68 3.18 4.26
C GLY A 274 -19.75 1.86 3.50
N TYR A 275 -18.95 0.89 3.94
CA TYR A 275 -19.08 -0.51 3.57
C TYR A 275 -20.55 -0.92 3.73
N GLY A 276 -21.22 -1.20 2.60
CA GLY A 276 -22.63 -1.56 2.58
C GLY A 276 -22.88 -2.87 3.34
N SER A 277 -23.27 -2.75 4.61
CA SER A 277 -23.93 -3.81 5.38
C SER A 277 -25.44 -3.79 5.10
N SER A 278 -25.85 -3.84 3.83
CA SER A 278 -27.22 -4.23 3.49
C SER A 278 -27.27 -5.74 3.28
N VAL A 279 -27.21 -6.48 4.39
CA VAL A 279 -27.87 -7.80 4.43
C VAL A 279 -29.36 -7.49 4.44
N SER A 280 -29.94 -7.36 3.26
CA SER A 280 -31.38 -7.48 3.06
C SER A 280 -31.77 -8.88 3.49
N SER A 281 -32.54 -8.99 4.59
CA SER A 281 -33.12 -10.26 5.06
C SER A 281 -34.26 -10.78 4.16
N ASP A 282 -34.57 -10.08 3.07
CA ASP A 282 -35.62 -10.51 2.15
C ASP A 282 -35.04 -11.34 1.01
N PRO A 283 -35.50 -12.59 0.81
CA PRO A 283 -35.16 -13.34 -0.38
C PRO A 283 -35.74 -12.62 -1.61
N PRO A 284 -35.05 -12.65 -2.77
CA PRO A 284 -35.52 -11.98 -3.97
C PRO A 284 -36.87 -12.57 -4.37
N LYS A 285 -37.91 -11.74 -4.29
CA LYS A 285 -39.20 -12.03 -4.94
C LYS A 285 -38.93 -12.19 -6.43
N ARG A 286 -39.09 -13.42 -6.93
CA ARG A 286 -39.18 -13.65 -8.37
C ARG A 286 -40.39 -12.87 -8.88
N LEU A 287 -40.11 -11.78 -9.56
CA LEU A 287 -41.01 -11.18 -10.52
C LEU A 287 -40.35 -11.39 -11.86
N TRP A 288 -41.02 -12.13 -12.74
CA TRP A 288 -41.39 -11.80 -14.12
C TRP A 288 -42.08 -13.06 -14.69
N PRO A 289 -43.02 -12.88 -15.64
CA PRO A 289 -44.10 -13.82 -15.96
C PRO A 289 -43.64 -15.15 -16.57
#